data_AF-A0A699RKA9-F1
#
_entry.id   AF-A0A699RKA9-F1
#
_cell.length_a   1.000
_cell.length_b   1.000
_cell.length_c   1.000
_cell.angle_alpha   90.00
_cell.angle_beta   90.00
_cell.angle_gamma   90.00
#
_symmetry.space_group_name_H-M   'P 1'
#
loop_
_entity.id
_entity.type
_entity.pdbx_description
1 polymer ?
#
loop_
_entity_poly.entity_id
_entity_poly.type
_entity_poly.pdbx_seq_one_letter_code
_entity_poly.pdbx_strand_id
1 'polypeptide(L)'
;KTIQAEGMNEDDDDGQVGLQRTEQLRQLYESLSAAAETHHYESLQARRPSAALSPEDLTDTEWYFLVCMTFEFNYGQGLPGRTLAKNTTIWLSDAHFADSKVFIRSLLAKSASIQTVVCFPYLEGIVEFGVTEK
;
A
#
# COMPACT_ATOMS: atom_id res chain seq x y z
N LYS A 1 -37.42 -19.32 25.48
CA LYS A 1 -36.87 -20.43 24.68
C LYS A 1 -37.06 -20.06 23.22
N THR A 2 -36.08 -19.89 22.35
CA THR A 2 -34.62 -19.82 22.40
C THR A 2 -34.27 -19.11 21.09
N ILE A 3 -33.43 -18.08 21.15
CA ILE A 3 -32.85 -17.48 19.95
C ILE A 3 -31.73 -18.43 19.52
N GLN A 4 -31.85 -19.08 18.38
CA GLN A 4 -30.70 -19.68 17.70
C GLN A 4 -30.15 -18.64 16.73
N ALA A 5 -29.04 -18.03 17.12
CA ALA A 5 -28.12 -17.41 16.19
C ALA A 5 -27.25 -18.53 15.64
N GLU A 6 -27.56 -19.00 14.44
CA GLU A 6 -26.66 -19.85 13.64
C GLU A 6 -26.55 -19.19 12.26
N GLY A 7 -25.32 -18.79 11.93
CA GLY A 7 -24.99 -18.09 10.69
C GLY A 7 -23.87 -17.07 10.83
N MET A 8 -22.83 -17.37 11.61
CA MET A 8 -21.53 -16.68 11.52
C MET A 8 -20.53 -17.75 11.10
N ASN A 9 -20.48 -18.10 9.83
CA ASN A 9 -19.43 -18.91 9.20
C ASN A 9 -19.60 -18.75 7.68
N GLU A 10 -18.51 -18.37 7.00
CA GLU A 10 -18.36 -18.04 5.57
C GLU A 10 -18.08 -16.54 5.40
N ASP A 11 -16.82 -16.13 5.64
CA ASP A 11 -16.13 -14.94 5.07
C ASP A 11 -14.80 -14.60 5.79
N ASP A 12 -14.36 -15.38 6.80
CA ASP A 12 -13.13 -15.11 7.56
C ASP A 12 -11.81 -15.57 6.88
N ASP A 13 -11.87 -16.24 5.72
CA ASP A 13 -10.69 -16.79 5.04
C ASP A 13 -9.94 -15.74 4.19
N ASP A 14 -10.67 -14.94 3.40
CA ASP A 14 -10.08 -13.97 2.46
C ASP A 14 -9.31 -12.84 3.18
N GLY A 15 -9.85 -12.36 4.32
CA GLY A 15 -9.21 -11.35 5.15
C GLY A 15 -7.92 -11.83 5.83
N GLN A 16 -7.85 -13.11 6.21
CA GLN A 16 -6.63 -13.71 6.77
C GLN A 16 -5.54 -13.85 5.71
N VAL A 17 -5.91 -14.24 4.49
CA VAL A 17 -4.99 -14.34 3.34
C VAL A 17 -4.44 -12.95 2.96
N GLY A 18 -5.30 -11.93 2.90
CA GLY A 18 -4.89 -10.55 2.60
C GLY A 18 -3.94 -9.96 3.64
N LEU A 19 -4.17 -10.25 4.93
CA LEU A 19 -3.29 -9.83 6.02
C LEU A 19 -1.91 -10.51 5.91
N GLN A 20 -1.90 -11.81 5.64
CA GLN A 20 -0.65 -12.56 5.45
C GLN A 20 0.17 -12.01 4.28
N ARG A 21 -0.49 -11.72 3.14
CA ARG A 21 0.19 -11.16 1.96
C ARG A 21 0.80 -9.78 2.24
N THR A 22 0.08 -8.94 2.97
CA THR A 22 0.55 -7.62 3.38
C THR A 22 1.81 -7.70 4.25
N GLU A 23 1.84 -8.64 5.19
CA GLU A 23 3.01 -8.87 6.06
C GLU A 23 4.23 -9.33 5.25
N GLN A 24 4.05 -10.21 4.26
CA GLN A 24 5.15 -10.62 3.37
C GLN A 24 5.74 -9.44 2.58
N LEU A 25 4.88 -8.54 2.07
CA LEU A 25 5.32 -7.32 1.36
C LEU A 25 6.10 -6.38 2.28
N ARG A 26 5.65 -6.23 3.54
CA ARG A 26 6.34 -5.43 4.55
C ARG A 26 7.74 -5.99 4.85
N GLN A 27 7.86 -7.30 5.08
CA GLN A 27 9.15 -7.95 5.33
C GLN A 27 10.10 -7.82 4.13
N LEU A 28 9.57 -7.90 2.91
CA LEU A 28 10.33 -7.65 1.71
C LEU A 28 10.87 -6.21 1.65
N TYR A 29 10.01 -5.22 1.94
CA TYR A 29 10.41 -3.81 2.00
C TYR A 29 11.54 -3.58 3.02
N GLU A 30 11.40 -4.10 4.25
CA GLU A 30 12.40 -3.94 5.31
C GLU A 30 13.75 -4.55 4.92
N SER A 31 13.73 -5.73 4.27
CA SER A 31 14.94 -6.40 3.76
C SER A 31 15.64 -5.57 2.66
N LEU A 32 14.87 -5.02 1.71
CA LEU A 32 15.40 -4.18 0.64
C LEU A 32 15.95 -2.85 1.18
N SER A 33 15.25 -2.23 2.12
CA SER A 33 15.66 -0.98 2.76
C SER A 33 16.97 -1.17 3.54
N ALA A 34 17.09 -2.23 4.35
CA ALA A 34 18.31 -2.53 5.08
C ALA A 34 19.52 -2.78 4.16
N ALA A 35 19.30 -3.46 3.03
CA ALA A 35 20.36 -3.73 2.06
C ALA A 35 20.83 -2.47 1.32
N ALA A 36 19.92 -1.50 1.08
CA ALA A 36 20.28 -0.23 0.46
C ALA A 36 21.26 0.59 1.33
N GLU A 37 21.17 0.48 2.65
CA GLU A 37 22.06 1.18 3.59
C GLU A 37 23.46 0.54 3.70
N THR A 38 23.59 -0.77 3.43
CA THR A 38 24.82 -1.53 3.68
C THR A 38 25.75 -1.71 2.48
N HIS A 39 25.43 -1.15 1.29
CA HIS A 39 26.25 -1.24 0.05
C HIS A 39 26.66 -2.69 -0.35
N HIS A 40 25.96 -3.72 0.14
CA HIS A 40 26.31 -5.13 -0.10
C HIS A 40 25.19 -5.82 -0.92
N TYR A 41 25.21 -5.62 -2.24
CA TYR A 41 24.21 -6.20 -3.15
C TYR A 41 24.24 -7.74 -3.18
N GLU A 42 25.37 -8.37 -2.83
CA GLU A 42 25.56 -9.84 -2.81
C GLU A 42 24.98 -10.51 -1.55
N SER A 43 24.64 -9.74 -0.50
CA SER A 43 24.14 -10.27 0.77
C SER A 43 22.63 -10.58 0.79
N LEU A 44 21.86 -10.07 -0.19
CA LEU A 44 20.40 -10.16 -0.18
C LEU A 44 19.91 -11.61 -0.33
N GLN A 45 20.57 -12.40 -1.18
CA GLN A 45 20.19 -13.80 -1.41
C GLN A 45 20.65 -14.75 -0.29
N ALA A 46 21.74 -14.42 0.42
CA ALA A 46 22.30 -15.28 1.46
C ALA A 46 21.57 -15.18 2.82
N ARG A 47 20.81 -14.10 3.07
CA ARG A 47 20.05 -13.88 4.33
C ARG A 47 18.54 -13.99 4.19
N ARG A 48 18.03 -14.17 2.97
CA ARG A 48 16.58 -14.28 2.72
C ARG A 48 16.09 -15.67 3.09
N PRO A 49 15.06 -15.82 3.96
CA PRO A 49 14.41 -17.10 4.19
C PRO A 49 13.91 -17.67 2.85
N SER A 50 14.04 -18.99 2.63
CA SER A 50 13.65 -19.64 1.36
C SER A 50 12.17 -19.46 0.97
N ALA A 51 11.33 -18.96 1.89
CA ALA A 51 9.91 -18.70 1.69
C ALA A 51 9.55 -17.20 1.57
N ALA A 52 10.55 -16.30 1.58
CA ALA A 52 10.32 -14.87 1.45
C ALA A 52 10.23 -14.45 -0.02
N LEU A 53 9.30 -13.55 -0.33
CA LEU A 53 9.05 -13.04 -1.68
C LEU A 53 10.30 -12.41 -2.30
N SER A 54 10.47 -12.60 -3.60
CA SER A 54 11.40 -11.80 -4.40
C SER A 54 10.67 -10.68 -5.14
N PRO A 55 11.39 -9.62 -5.56
CA PRO A 55 10.81 -8.54 -6.36
C PRO A 55 10.09 -9.04 -7.62
N GLU A 56 10.61 -10.09 -8.26
CA GLU A 56 10.03 -10.68 -9.47
C GLU A 56 8.72 -11.47 -9.24
N ASP A 57 8.38 -11.80 -7.99
CA ASP A 57 7.13 -12.48 -7.62
C ASP A 57 5.94 -11.52 -7.41
N LEU A 58 6.16 -10.20 -7.56
CA LEU A 58 5.15 -9.18 -7.26
C LEU A 58 4.30 -8.84 -8.47
N THR A 59 2.99 -8.67 -8.23
CA THR A 59 2.11 -8.03 -9.21
C THR A 59 2.39 -6.53 -9.31
N ASP A 60 1.89 -5.86 -10.36
CA ASP A 60 2.09 -4.42 -10.53
C ASP A 60 1.52 -3.60 -9.35
N THR A 61 0.39 -4.03 -8.77
CA THR A 61 -0.24 -3.37 -7.61
C THR A 61 0.53 -3.61 -6.32
N GLU A 62 1.13 -4.79 -6.16
CA GLU A 62 2.00 -5.09 -5.02
C GLU A 62 3.32 -4.32 -5.10
N TRP A 63 3.89 -4.20 -6.30
CA TRP A 63 5.04 -3.32 -6.54
C TRP A 63 4.68 -1.85 -6.25
N TYR A 64 3.51 -1.39 -6.70
CA TYR A 64 2.99 -0.06 -6.37
C TYR A 64 2.91 0.14 -4.84
N PHE A 65 2.31 -0.81 -4.12
CA PHE A 65 2.18 -0.76 -2.66
C PHE A 65 3.54 -0.71 -1.97
N LEU A 66 4.49 -1.54 -2.38
CA LEU A 66 5.83 -1.58 -1.81
C LEU A 66 6.61 -0.28 -2.05
N VAL A 67 6.56 0.27 -3.27
CA VAL A 67 7.20 1.55 -3.58
C VAL A 67 6.51 2.70 -2.83
N CYS A 68 5.19 2.64 -2.60
CA CYS A 68 4.48 3.62 -1.76
C CYS A 68 5.03 3.74 -0.34
N MET A 69 5.56 2.65 0.24
CA MET A 69 6.17 2.66 1.57
C MET A 69 7.44 3.53 1.65
N THR A 70 8.05 3.89 0.52
CA THR A 70 9.23 4.79 0.50
C THR A 70 8.85 6.27 0.52
N PHE A 71 7.57 6.63 0.34
CA PHE A 71 7.15 8.02 0.29
C PHE A 71 6.84 8.57 1.67
N GLU A 72 7.37 9.76 1.93
CA GLU A 72 7.01 10.58 3.08
C GLU A 72 6.32 11.86 2.63
N PHE A 73 5.32 12.28 3.39
CA PHE A 73 4.53 13.47 3.10
C PHE A 73 4.52 14.40 4.30
N ASN A 74 5.13 15.59 4.13
CA ASN A 74 5.01 16.67 5.11
C ASN A 74 3.57 17.17 5.20
N TYR A 75 3.23 17.77 6.34
CA TYR A 75 1.93 18.40 6.54
C TYR A 75 1.60 19.40 5.42
N GLY A 76 0.43 19.25 4.80
CA GLY A 76 -0.02 20.07 3.67
C GLY A 76 0.59 19.71 2.30
N GLN A 77 1.50 18.74 2.21
CA GLN A 77 2.15 18.32 0.96
C GLN A 77 1.57 17.03 0.38
N GLY A 78 1.51 16.95 -0.94
CA GLY A 78 0.96 15.79 -1.64
C GLY A 78 -0.51 15.49 -1.27
N LEU A 79 -1.02 14.35 -1.70
CA LEU A 79 -2.39 13.93 -1.37
C LEU A 79 -2.55 13.68 0.15
N PRO A 80 -1.72 12.84 0.80
CA PRO A 80 -1.90 12.53 2.23
C PRO A 80 -1.71 13.73 3.15
N GLY A 81 -0.66 14.52 2.95
CA GLY A 81 -0.38 15.68 3.79
C GLY A 81 -1.45 16.76 3.68
N ARG A 82 -2.06 16.95 2.50
CA ARG A 82 -3.21 17.86 2.34
C ARG A 82 -4.49 17.33 2.99
N THR A 83 -4.76 16.03 2.92
CA THR A 83 -5.90 15.40 3.61
C THR A 83 -5.80 15.64 5.12
N LEU A 84 -4.62 15.37 5.69
CA LEU A 84 -4.37 15.60 7.12
C LEU A 84 -4.51 17.08 7.47
N ALA A 85 -3.94 17.98 6.65
CA ALA A 85 -3.93 19.40 6.96
C ALA A 85 -5.29 20.08 6.88
N LYS A 86 -6.14 19.63 5.95
CA LYS A 86 -7.50 20.14 5.81
C LYS A 86 -8.48 19.42 6.72
N ASN A 87 -8.11 18.24 7.22
CA ASN A 87 -8.99 17.32 7.93
C ASN A 87 -10.27 17.02 7.14
N THR A 88 -10.12 16.76 5.84
CA THR A 88 -11.22 16.47 4.90
C THR A 88 -10.85 15.32 3.99
N THR A 89 -11.80 14.45 3.66
CA THR A 89 -11.64 13.44 2.62
C THR A 89 -11.32 14.08 1.26
N ILE A 90 -10.29 13.59 0.59
CA ILE A 90 -9.94 13.97 -0.78
C ILE A 90 -10.11 12.73 -1.67
N TRP A 91 -10.92 12.89 -2.72
CA TRP A 91 -11.11 11.90 -3.76
C TRP A 91 -10.33 12.33 -5.00
N LEU A 92 -9.38 11.51 -5.45
CA LEU A 92 -8.62 11.71 -6.66
C LEU A 92 -9.03 10.68 -7.71
N SER A 93 -9.92 11.09 -8.60
CA SER A 93 -10.22 10.33 -9.82
C SER A 93 -9.13 10.53 -10.86
N ASP A 94 -8.97 9.54 -11.74
CA ASP A 94 -7.97 9.51 -12.81
C ASP A 94 -6.53 9.74 -12.29
N ALA A 95 -6.19 9.07 -11.18
CA ALA A 95 -4.90 9.21 -10.49
C ALA A 95 -3.68 8.95 -11.39
N HIS A 96 -3.81 8.02 -12.34
CA HIS A 96 -2.81 7.72 -13.38
C HIS A 96 -2.56 8.85 -14.39
N PHE A 97 -3.43 9.86 -14.44
CA PHE A 97 -3.29 11.05 -15.27
C PHE A 97 -3.09 12.33 -14.45
N ALA A 98 -3.05 12.24 -13.12
CA ALA A 98 -2.86 13.40 -12.26
C ALA A 98 -1.48 14.04 -12.47
N ASP A 99 -1.44 15.37 -12.38
CA ASP A 99 -0.18 16.12 -12.33
C ASP A 99 0.65 15.66 -11.12
N SER A 100 1.95 15.40 -11.32
CA SER A 100 2.84 14.91 -10.26
C SER A 100 2.99 15.88 -9.09
N LYS A 101 2.72 17.18 -9.28
CA LYS A 101 2.64 18.17 -8.19
C LYS A 101 1.42 17.93 -7.28
N VAL A 102 0.35 17.38 -7.83
CA VAL A 102 -0.87 17.03 -7.08
C VAL A 102 -0.69 15.65 -6.46
N PHE A 103 -0.20 14.70 -7.23
CA PHE A 103 -0.02 13.30 -6.85
C PHE A 103 1.28 12.76 -7.44
N ILE A 104 2.36 12.82 -6.66
CA ILE A 104 3.71 12.45 -7.09
C ILE A 104 3.84 10.99 -7.54
N ARG A 105 2.89 10.15 -7.12
CA ARG A 105 2.79 8.73 -7.48
C ARG A 105 1.99 8.49 -8.75
N SER A 106 1.62 9.51 -9.53
CA SER A 106 0.77 9.35 -10.73
C SER A 106 1.36 8.41 -11.79
N LEU A 107 2.68 8.47 -12.01
CA LEU A 107 3.33 7.55 -12.95
C LEU A 107 3.33 6.10 -12.43
N LEU A 108 3.58 5.90 -11.13
CA LEU A 108 3.53 4.58 -10.49
C LEU A 108 2.10 4.02 -10.54
N ALA A 109 1.10 4.86 -10.24
CA ALA A 109 -0.32 4.54 -10.36
C ALA A 109 -0.69 4.13 -11.79
N LYS A 110 -0.14 4.81 -12.80
CA LYS A 110 -0.34 4.46 -14.21
C LYS A 110 0.19 3.06 -14.54
N SER A 111 1.39 2.72 -14.07
CA SER A 111 1.96 1.38 -14.28
C SER A 111 1.12 0.28 -13.62
N ALA A 112 0.56 0.55 -12.44
CA ALA A 112 -0.26 -0.40 -11.70
C ALA A 112 -1.77 -0.28 -12.00
N SER A 113 -2.15 0.46 -13.03
CA SER A 113 -3.55 0.72 -13.40
C SER A 113 -4.43 1.28 -12.27
N ILE A 114 -3.86 1.98 -11.30
CA ILE A 114 -4.61 2.64 -10.23
C ILE A 114 -5.35 3.84 -10.81
N GLN A 115 -6.68 3.77 -10.74
CA GLN A 115 -7.57 4.77 -11.34
C GLN A 115 -8.05 5.79 -10.33
N THR A 116 -8.38 5.34 -9.13
CA THR A 116 -8.92 6.21 -8.09
C THR A 116 -8.11 6.05 -6.81
N VAL A 117 -7.77 7.18 -6.18
CA VAL A 117 -7.17 7.21 -4.85
C VAL A 117 -8.04 8.05 -3.92
N VAL A 118 -8.45 7.46 -2.79
CA VAL A 118 -9.23 8.14 -1.76
C VAL A 118 -8.38 8.24 -0.51
N CYS A 119 -8.25 9.44 0.02
CA CYS A 119 -7.53 9.67 1.26
C CYS A 119 -8.45 10.40 2.23
N PHE A 120 -8.65 9.87 3.44
CA PHE A 120 -9.49 10.51 4.46
C PHE A 120 -8.82 10.50 5.83
N PRO A 121 -9.09 11.51 6.66
CA PRO A 121 -8.58 11.55 8.03
C PRO A 121 -9.18 10.42 8.86
N TYR A 122 -8.35 9.76 9.65
CA TYR A 122 -8.77 8.75 10.61
C TYR A 122 -7.90 8.83 11.85
N LEU A 123 -8.53 9.10 13.00
CA LEU A 123 -7.85 9.39 14.27
C LEU A 123 -6.80 10.53 14.10
N GLU A 124 -5.55 10.30 14.49
CA GLU A 124 -4.44 11.26 14.35
C GLU A 124 -3.68 11.11 13.03
N GLY A 125 -4.18 10.30 12.10
CA GLY A 125 -3.55 10.02 10.83
C GLY A 125 -4.51 10.07 9.65
N ILE A 126 -4.13 9.35 8.59
CA ILE A 126 -4.92 9.23 7.36
C ILE A 126 -5.00 7.76 6.97
N VAL A 127 -6.09 7.40 6.31
CA VAL A 127 -6.22 6.14 5.57
C VAL A 127 -6.27 6.49 4.10
N GLU A 128 -5.56 5.71 3.28
CA GLU A 128 -5.56 5.81 1.83
C GLU A 128 -6.01 4.49 1.20
N PHE A 129 -6.90 4.57 0.21
CA PHE A 129 -7.29 3.46 -0.64
C PHE A 129 -6.95 3.79 -2.10
N GLY A 130 -6.43 2.80 -2.82
CA GLY A 130 -6.23 2.85 -4.27
C GLY A 130 -7.01 1.71 -4.91
N VAL A 131 -7.75 2.01 -5.98
CA VAL A 131 -8.51 1.00 -6.73
C VAL A 131 -8.16 1.04 -8.21
N THR A 132 -8.18 -0.13 -8.83
CA THR A 132 -7.88 -0.33 -10.26
C THR A 132 -9.12 -0.14 -11.13
N GLU A 133 -10.31 -0.15 -10.54
CA GLU A 133 -11.59 0.07 -11.21
C GLU A 133 -11.96 1.57 -11.25
N LYS A 134 -12.84 1.93 -12.18
CA LYS A 134 -13.45 3.27 -12.23
C LYS A 134 -14.71 3.34 -11.39
#